data_AF-A0A965SMG8-F1
#
_entry.id   AF-A0A965SMG8-F1
#
_cell.length_a   1.000
_cell.length_b   1.000
_cell.length_c   1.000
_cell.angle_alpha   90.00
_cell.angle_beta   90.00
_cell.angle_gamma   90.00
#
_symmetry.space_group_name_H-M   'P 1'
#
loop_
_entity.id
_entity.type
_entity.pdbx_description
1 polymer ?
#
loop_
_entity_poly.entity_id
_entity_poly.type
_entity_poly.pdbx_seq_one_letter_code
_entity_poly.pdbx_strand_id
1 'polypeptide(L)' 'MAEFLALAKARPGKINFASGGVGTGAHLALELLKTRAGIDLNHVPYKGNGPATSDLLG' A
#
# COMPACT_ATOMS: atom_id res chain seq x y z
N MET A 1 -12.70 1.59 -6.74
CA MET A 1 -12.32 1.75 -5.29
C MET A 1 -13.03 0.69 -4.44
N ALA A 2 -14.33 0.48 -4.62
CA ALA A 2 -15.07 -0.55 -3.89
C ALA A 2 -14.52 -1.98 -4.11
N GLU A 3 -14.13 -2.36 -5.35
CA GLU A 3 -13.58 -3.70 -5.60
C GLU A 3 -12.24 -3.92 -4.90
N PHE A 4 -11.40 -2.89 -4.86
CA PHE A 4 -10.12 -2.94 -4.16
C PHE A 4 -10.31 -3.15 -2.66
N LEU A 5 -11.24 -2.41 -2.04
CA LEU A 5 -11.54 -2.56 -0.62
C LEU A 5 -12.12 -3.95 -0.31
N ALA A 6 -12.99 -4.48 -1.17
CA ALA A 6 -13.53 -5.83 -1.00
C ALA A 6 -12.42 -6.90 -1.09
N LEU A 7 -11.51 -6.77 -2.06
CA LEU A 7 -10.37 -7.67 -2.24
C LEU A 7 -9.39 -7.58 -1.06
N ALA A 8 -9.09 -6.36 -0.59
CA ALA A 8 -8.22 -6.13 0.56
C ALA A 8 -8.81 -6.67 1.88
N LYS A 9 -10.13 -6.58 2.07
CA LYS A 9 -10.81 -7.21 3.21
C LYS A 9 -10.81 -8.74 3.10
N ALA A 10 -10.98 -9.28 1.91
CA ALA A 10 -10.98 -10.73 1.68
C ALA A 10 -9.59 -11.35 1.84
N ARG A 11 -8.52 -10.56 1.73
CA ARG A 11 -7.12 -11.03 1.74
C ARG A 11 -6.20 -10.14 2.60
N PRO A 12 -6.42 -10.11 3.93
CA PRO A 12 -5.61 -9.28 4.82
C PRO A 12 -4.13 -9.63 4.72
N GLY A 13 -3.27 -8.62 4.59
CA GLY A 13 -1.80 -8.76 4.54
C GLY A 13 -1.25 -9.42 3.27
N LYS A 14 -2.09 -9.71 2.27
CA LYS A 14 -1.66 -10.34 1.00
C LYS A 14 -1.47 -9.36 -0.14
N ILE A 15 -1.94 -8.13 0.00
CA ILE A 15 -1.76 -7.08 -0.99
C ILE A 15 -0.55 -6.25 -0.56
N ASN A 16 0.46 -6.20 -1.43
CA ASN A 16 1.64 -5.38 -1.23
C ASN A 16 1.37 -3.95 -1.73
N PHE A 17 1.90 -2.98 -1.00
CA PHE A 17 1.91 -1.59 -1.40
C PHE A 17 3.33 -1.04 -1.36
N ALA A 18 3.77 -0.49 -2.49
CA ALA A 18 5.05 0.17 -2.62
C ALA A 18 4.94 1.67 -2.29
N SER A 19 5.80 2.16 -1.40
CA SER A 19 5.92 3.60 -1.15
C SER A 19 7.35 4.08 -1.40
N GLY A 20 7.53 5.38 -1.60
CA GLY A 20 8.85 6.01 -1.68
C GLY A 20 9.67 5.98 -0.37
N GLY A 21 9.15 5.39 0.71
CA GLY A 21 9.86 5.18 1.98
C GLY A 21 8.93 5.24 3.21
N VAL A 22 9.41 4.71 4.33
CA VAL A 22 8.74 4.86 5.64
C VAL A 22 8.63 6.34 6.00
N GLY A 23 7.43 6.75 6.43
CA GLY A 23 7.14 8.13 6.84
C GLY A 23 6.86 9.11 5.68
N THR A 24 6.93 8.66 4.43
CA THR A 24 6.53 9.49 3.29
C THR A 24 5.02 9.78 3.28
N GLY A 25 4.59 10.83 2.59
CA GLY A 25 3.16 11.15 2.45
C GLY A 25 2.34 9.99 1.90
N ALA A 26 2.91 9.21 0.97
CA ALA A 26 2.27 8.00 0.43
C ALA A 26 2.12 6.89 1.49
N HIS A 27 3.12 6.68 2.35
CA HIS A 27 3.02 5.73 3.47
C HIS A 27 1.92 6.15 4.46
N LEU A 28 1.91 7.41 4.89
CA LEU A 28 0.94 7.92 5.86
C LEU A 28 -0.50 7.93 5.30
N ALA A 29 -0.68 8.29 4.03
CA ALA A 29 -1.98 8.25 3.38
C ALA A 29 -2.56 6.83 3.36
N LEU A 30 -1.71 5.81 3.21
CA LEU A 30 -2.15 4.43 3.14
C LEU A 30 -2.36 3.78 4.50
N GLU A 31 -1.58 4.12 5.50
CA GLU A 31 -1.90 3.75 6.89
C GLU A 31 -3.25 4.35 7.32
N LEU A 32 -3.53 5.59 6.94
CA LEU A 32 -4.84 6.22 7.17
C LEU A 32 -5.98 5.49 6.43
N LEU A 33 -5.74 5.04 5.20
CA LEU A 33 -6.71 4.24 4.44
C LEU A 33 -6.95 2.88 5.11
N LYS A 34 -5.89 2.19 5.57
CA LYS A 34 -5.98 0.93 6.31
C LYS A 34 -6.85 1.07 7.54
N THR A 35 -6.61 2.10 8.35
CA THR A 35 -7.41 2.39 9.54
C THR A 35 -8.87 2.72 9.21
N ARG A 36 -9.11 3.59 8.21
CA ARG A 36 -10.48 4.00 7.86
C ARG A 36 -11.30 2.91 7.20
N ALA A 37 -10.68 2.10 6.34
CA ALA A 37 -11.39 1.06 5.59
C ALA A 37 -11.40 -0.30 6.31
N GLY A 38 -10.63 -0.45 7.39
CA GLY A 38 -10.48 -1.72 8.10
C GLY A 38 -9.84 -2.79 7.22
N ILE A 39 -8.80 -2.42 6.48
CA ILE A 39 -8.08 -3.30 5.57
C ILE A 39 -6.63 -3.44 6.00
N ASP A 40 -6.04 -4.61 5.73
CA ASP A 40 -4.64 -4.86 6.01
C ASP A 40 -3.85 -5.05 4.71
N LEU A 41 -2.81 -4.23 4.56
CA LEU A 41 -1.95 -4.15 3.39
C LEU A 41 -0.49 -4.20 3.86
N ASN A 42 0.32 -4.97 3.15
CA ASN A 42 1.73 -5.14 3.45
C ASN A 42 2.54 -4.00 2.84
N HIS A 43 3.25 -3.25 3.67
CA HIS A 43 4.05 -2.11 3.23
C HIS A 43 5.43 -2.56 2.76
N VAL A 44 5.77 -2.21 1.52
CA VAL A 44 7.09 -2.42 0.93
C VAL A 44 7.76 -1.04 0.77
N PRO A 45 8.69 -0.68 1.66
CA PRO A 45 9.38 0.60 1.59
C PRO A 45 10.50 0.57 0.54
N TYR A 46 10.46 1.49 -0.41
CA TYR A 46 11.53 1.72 -1.39
C TYR A 46 12.36 2.94 -1.02
N LYS A 47 13.58 3.03 -1.57
CA LYS A 47 14.46 4.19 -1.46
C LYS A 47 14.14 5.21 -2.58
N GLY A 48 12.90 5.68 -2.62
CA GLY A 48 12.40 6.63 -3.63
C GLY A 48 11.37 6.05 -4.59
N ASN A 49 10.68 6.94 -5.31
CA ASN A 49 9.53 6.58 -6.15
C ASN A 49 9.92 5.79 -7.41
N GLY A 50 11.09 6.07 -8.02
CA GLY A 50 11.56 5.37 -9.23
C GLY A 50 11.65 3.85 -9.04
N PRO A 51 12.38 3.36 -8.02
CA PRO A 51 12.42 1.93 -7.68
C PRO A 51 11.04 1.35 -7.35
N ALA A 52 10.19 2.09 -6.63
CA ALA A 52 8.84 1.65 -6.29
C ALA A 52 7.96 1.43 -7.54
N THR A 53 8.05 2.33 -8.52
CA THR A 53 7.32 2.18 -9.79
C THR A 53 7.87 1.07 -10.68
N SER A 54 9.19 0.86 -10.67
CA SER A 54 9.79 -0.23 -11.45
C SER A 54 9.35 -1.60 -10.95
N ASP A 55 9.31 -1.80 -9.63
CA ASP A 55 8.87 -3.07 -9.03
C ASP A 55 7.35 -3.28 -9.11
N LEU A 56 6.56 -2.21 -9.22
CA LEU A 56 5.11 -2.33 -9.42
C LEU A 56 4.75 -2.75 -10.85
N LEU A 57 5.56 -2.37 -11.83
CA LEU A 57 5.34 -2.63 -13.26
C LEU A 57 6.12 -3.83 -13.81
N GLY A 58 7.15 -4.26 -13.09
CA GLY A 58 8.03 -5.37 -13.45
C GLY A 58 7.44 -6.75 -13.23
#